data_AF-A0A2N1UV59-F1
#
_entry.id   AF-A0A2N1UV59-F1
#
_cell.length_a   1.000
_cell.length_b   1.000
_cell.length_c   1.000
_cell.angle_alpha   90.00
_cell.angle_beta   90.00
_cell.angle_gamma   90.00
#
_symmetry.space_group_name_H-M   'P 1'
#
loop_
_entity.id
_entity.type
_entity.pdbx_description
1 polymer ?
#
loop_
_entity_poly.entity_id
_entity_poly.type
_entity_poly.pdbx_seq_one_letter_code
_entity_poly.pdbx_strand_id
1 'polypeptide(L)'
;MSNGKLRHTIQQTLYMLQKTEPLDAVRWMLGMNAVHLHSERVEQAVLLLGGEHDAFQPPILLKAQQQALTRARSVTTRIFTKAEQADQHCQIGNLGLALAVMIDWLETT
;
A
#
# COMPACT_ATOMS: atom_id res chain seq x y z
N MET A 1 -9.51 -18.85 -4.81
CA MET A 1 -9.98 -17.76 -5.69
C MET A 1 -10.88 -18.39 -6.75
N SER A 2 -12.09 -17.89 -7.01
CA SER A 2 -12.92 -18.47 -8.08
C SER A 2 -12.39 -18.05 -9.46
N ASN A 3 -12.59 -18.88 -10.49
CA ASN A 3 -12.17 -18.56 -11.87
C ASN A 3 -12.72 -17.22 -12.38
N GLY A 4 -13.88 -16.79 -11.88
CA GLY A 4 -14.46 -15.47 -12.20
C GLY A 4 -13.67 -14.28 -11.63
N LYS A 5 -13.20 -14.38 -10.38
CA LYS A 5 -12.41 -13.32 -9.74
C LYS A 5 -11.07 -13.11 -10.44
N LEU A 6 -10.36 -14.20 -10.75
CA LEU A 6 -9.08 -14.11 -11.46
C LEU A 6 -9.24 -13.52 -12.86
N ARG A 7 -10.26 -13.95 -13.62
CA ARG A 7 -10.57 -13.38 -14.94
C ARG A 7 -10.83 -11.88 -14.85
N HIS A 8 -11.65 -11.45 -13.90
CA HIS A 8 -11.94 -10.04 -13.69
C HIS A 8 -10.67 -9.24 -13.37
N THR A 9 -9.82 -9.71 -12.45
CA THR A 9 -8.54 -9.06 -12.12
C THR A 9 -7.66 -8.88 -13.35
N ILE A 10 -7.46 -9.94 -14.14
CA ILE A 10 -6.64 -9.87 -15.37
C ILE A 10 -7.23 -8.85 -16.35
N GLN A 11 -8.54 -8.91 -16.62
CA GLN A 11 -9.19 -8.00 -17.56
C GLN A 11 -9.13 -6.54 -17.11
N GLN A 12 -9.32 -6.27 -15.81
CA GLN A 12 -9.20 -4.93 -15.26
C GLN A 12 -7.75 -4.41 -15.33
N THR A 13 -6.75 -5.24 -15.02
CA THR A 13 -5.35 -4.87 -15.18
C THR A 13 -5.02 -4.52 -16.64
N LEU A 14 -5.44 -5.34 -17.61
CA LEU A 14 -5.22 -5.07 -19.03
C LEU A 14 -5.90 -3.78 -19.49
N TYR A 15 -7.13 -3.54 -19.04
CA TYR A 15 -7.84 -2.29 -19.31
C TYR A 15 -7.09 -1.07 -18.77
N MET A 16 -6.67 -1.09 -17.50
CA MET A 16 -5.92 0.02 -16.88
C MET A 16 -4.58 0.28 -17.58
N LEU A 17 -3.89 -0.77 -18.02
CA LEU A 17 -2.61 -0.67 -18.70
C LEU A 17 -2.72 -0.39 -20.20
N GLN A 18 -3.93 -0.36 -20.75
CA GLN A 18 -4.19 -0.26 -22.20
C GLN A 18 -3.42 -1.34 -22.97
N LYS A 19 -3.44 -2.57 -22.45
CA LYS A 19 -2.80 -3.77 -23.04
C LYS A 19 -3.84 -4.81 -23.41
N THR A 20 -3.46 -5.74 -24.26
CA THR A 20 -4.33 -6.84 -24.72
C THR A 20 -3.82 -8.21 -24.31
N GLU A 21 -2.51 -8.35 -24.05
CA GLU A 21 -1.87 -9.63 -23.76
C GLU A 21 -1.96 -10.00 -22.28
N PRO A 22 -2.60 -11.13 -21.89
CA PRO A 22 -2.73 -11.53 -20.48
C PRO A 22 -1.41 -11.62 -19.70
N LEU A 23 -0.30 -11.89 -20.39
CA LEU A 23 1.03 -11.90 -19.77
C LEU A 23 1.45 -10.53 -19.23
N ASP A 24 0.94 -9.44 -19.79
CA ASP A 24 1.24 -8.09 -19.30
C ASP A 24 0.68 -7.84 -17.90
N ALA A 25 -0.44 -8.47 -17.54
CA ALA A 25 -0.97 -8.41 -16.18
C ALA A 25 -0.02 -9.09 -15.17
N VAL A 26 0.59 -10.21 -15.57
CA VAL A 26 1.60 -10.91 -14.73
C VAL A 26 2.87 -10.09 -14.61
N ARG A 27 3.36 -9.53 -15.73
CA ARG A 27 4.55 -8.64 -15.72
C ARG A 27 4.34 -7.42 -14.85
N TRP A 28 3.15 -6.80 -14.94
CA TRP A 28 2.76 -5.69 -14.07
C TRP A 28 2.77 -6.11 -12.60
N MET A 29 2.17 -7.24 -12.26
CA MET A 29 2.14 -7.75 -10.89
C MET A 29 3.56 -8.02 -10.34
N LEU A 30 4.41 -8.67 -11.14
CA LEU A 30 5.81 -8.92 -10.77
C LEU A 30 6.64 -7.62 -10.69
N GLY A 31 6.20 -6.56 -11.39
CA GLY A 31 6.80 -5.24 -11.33
C GLY A 31 6.59 -4.51 -10.00
N MET A 32 5.59 -4.90 -9.19
CA MET A 32 5.35 -4.33 -7.85
C MET A 32 6.35 -4.92 -6.83
N ASN A 33 7.62 -4.53 -6.95
CA ASN A 33 8.70 -5.05 -6.12
C ASN A 33 9.69 -3.95 -5.68
N ALA A 34 10.55 -4.29 -4.72
CA ALA A 34 11.49 -3.35 -4.10
C ALA A 34 12.45 -2.66 -5.09
N VAL A 35 12.84 -3.33 -6.18
CA VAL A 35 13.76 -2.75 -7.18
C VAL A 35 13.13 -1.57 -7.91
N HIS A 36 11.82 -1.65 -8.18
CA HIS A 36 11.10 -0.57 -8.88
C HIS A 36 10.56 0.52 -7.94
N LEU A 37 10.51 0.28 -6.63
CA LEU A 37 10.02 1.28 -5.66
C LEU A 37 10.98 2.45 -5.49
N HIS A 38 12.29 2.23 -5.63
CA HIS A 38 13.32 3.25 -5.42
C HIS A 38 13.18 4.00 -4.09
N SER A 39 12.81 3.30 -3.02
CA SER A 39 12.56 3.88 -1.69
C SER A 39 13.77 4.64 -1.14
N GLU A 40 14.99 4.28 -1.57
CA GLU A 40 16.21 4.99 -1.22
C GLU A 40 16.22 6.43 -1.74
N ARG A 41 15.43 6.80 -2.75
CA ARG A 41 15.43 8.15 -3.34
C ARG A 41 14.52 9.15 -2.62
N VAL A 42 13.74 8.69 -1.64
CA VAL A 42 12.82 9.54 -0.89
C VAL A 42 13.58 10.29 0.20
N GLU A 43 13.53 11.62 0.18
CA GLU A 43 14.26 12.50 1.12
C GLU A 43 13.33 13.31 2.03
N GLN A 44 12.01 13.20 1.81
CA GLN A 44 10.96 13.89 2.55
C GLN A 44 10.68 13.19 3.89
N ALA A 45 9.92 13.85 4.77
CA ALA A 45 9.24 13.17 5.86
C ALA A 45 8.14 12.26 5.29
N VAL A 46 7.99 11.06 5.83
CA VAL A 46 7.05 10.05 5.32
C VAL A 46 6.16 9.53 6.46
N LEU A 47 4.86 9.47 6.21
CA LEU A 47 3.89 8.73 7.02
C LEU A 47 3.54 7.41 6.32
N LEU A 48 3.79 6.29 7.01
CA LEU A 48 3.33 4.96 6.60
C LEU A 48 2.11 4.57 7.42
N LEU A 49 1.03 4.22 6.73
CA LEU A 49 -0.22 3.74 7.31
C LEU A 49 -0.47 2.29 6.89
N GLY A 50 -0.87 1.43 7.82
CA GLY A 50 -1.32 0.08 7.49
C GLY A 50 -2.23 -0.51 8.54
N GLY A 51 -3.04 -1.48 8.17
CA GLY A 51 -3.88 -2.22 9.10
C GLY A 51 -3.23 -3.52 9.56
N GLU A 52 -3.42 -3.91 10.83
CA GLU A 52 -2.83 -5.15 11.37
C GLU A 52 -3.37 -6.43 10.68
N HIS A 53 -4.52 -6.34 10.00
CA HIS A 53 -5.16 -7.42 9.24
C HIS A 53 -5.28 -7.10 7.74
N ASP A 54 -4.44 -6.22 7.18
CA ASP A 54 -4.39 -5.98 5.74
C ASP A 54 -3.88 -7.23 5.01
N ALA A 55 -4.78 -7.95 4.33
CA ALA A 55 -4.43 -9.18 3.61
C ALA A 55 -3.79 -8.90 2.23
N PHE A 56 -3.92 -7.69 1.69
CA PHE A 56 -3.36 -7.31 0.40
C PHE A 56 -1.97 -6.68 0.54
N GLN A 57 -1.78 -5.81 1.54
CA GLN A 57 -0.51 -5.19 1.93
C GLN A 57 -0.21 -5.50 3.41
N PRO A 58 0.21 -6.73 3.74
CA PRO A 58 0.38 -7.16 5.12
C PRO A 58 1.43 -6.34 5.88
N PRO A 59 1.34 -6.26 7.23
CA PRO A 59 2.25 -5.45 8.06
C PRO A 59 3.75 -5.71 7.82
N ILE A 60 4.12 -6.92 7.40
CA ILE A 60 5.49 -7.25 7.03
C ILE A 60 6.01 -6.41 5.85
N LEU A 61 5.17 -6.11 4.86
CA LEU A 61 5.53 -5.24 3.72
C LEU A 61 5.65 -3.79 4.16
N LEU A 62 4.80 -3.33 5.07
CA LEU A 62 4.90 -1.99 5.66
C LEU A 62 6.23 -1.83 6.41
N LYS A 63 6.63 -2.84 7.19
CA LYS A 63 7.92 -2.85 7.89
C LYS A 63 9.11 -2.88 6.92
N ALA A 64 9.02 -3.68 5.84
CA ALA A 64 10.04 -3.69 4.80
C ALA A 64 10.17 -2.31 4.12
N GLN A 65 9.05 -1.62 3.87
CA GLN A 65 9.06 -0.29 3.29
C GLN A 65 9.66 0.74 4.25
N GLN A 66 9.32 0.69 5.54
CA GLN A 66 9.95 1.53 6.57
C GLN A 66 11.48 1.37 6.57
N GLN A 67 11.98 0.14 6.44
CA GLN A 67 13.42 -0.14 6.37
C GLN A 67 14.07 0.32 5.06
N ALA A 68 13.33 0.29 3.95
CA ALA A 68 13.84 0.69 2.64
C ALA A 68 13.97 2.21 2.47
N LEU A 69 13.22 3.00 3.24
CA LEU A 69 13.25 4.47 3.25
C LEU A 69 14.50 5.04 3.95
N THR A 70 15.68 4.64 3.49
CA THR A 70 16.98 4.92 4.12
C THR A 70 17.42 6.39 4.06
N ARG A 71 16.87 7.18 3.13
CA ARG A 71 17.19 8.60 2.96
C ARG A 71 16.08 9.55 3.39
N ALA A 72 14.95 9.02 3.86
CA ALA A 72 13.83 9.86 4.30
C ALA A 72 14.25 10.70 5.52
N ARG A 73 13.82 11.96 5.56
CA ARG A 73 14.13 12.87 6.68
C ARG A 73 13.65 12.31 8.02
N SER A 74 12.47 11.71 8.00
CA SER A 74 11.85 11.01 9.11
C SER A 74 10.83 10.02 8.55
N VAL A 75 10.59 8.93 9.28
CA VAL A 75 9.55 7.95 8.93
C VAL A 75 8.67 7.73 10.16
N THR A 76 7.43 8.19 10.09
CA THR A 76 6.38 7.90 11.08
C THR A 76 5.58 6.71 10.58
N THR A 77 5.29 5.75 11.45
CA THR A 77 4.51 4.57 11.11
C THR A 77 3.32 4.43 12.05
N ARG A 78 2.15 4.17 11.48
CA ARG A 78 0.92 3.90 12.22
C ARG A 78 0.27 2.61 11.73
N ILE A 79 0.17 1.64 12.63
CA ILE A 79 -0.58 0.40 12.41
C ILE A 79 -1.94 0.52 13.09
N PHE A 80 -3.03 0.40 12.34
CA PHE A 80 -4.40 0.42 12.83
C PHE A 80 -4.84 -0.95 13.31
N THR A 81 -5.53 -0.98 14.44
CA THR A 81 -5.98 -2.21 15.10
C THR A 81 -7.44 -2.50 14.83
N LYS A 82 -7.85 -3.75 15.04
CA LYS A 82 -9.23 -4.20 14.86
C LYS A 82 -10.22 -3.41 15.73
N ALA A 83 -9.80 -3.02 16.94
CA ALA A 83 -10.62 -2.23 17.85
C ALA A 83 -10.98 -0.86 17.26
N GLU A 84 -10.15 -0.35 16.36
CA GLU A 84 -10.31 0.95 15.70
C GLU A 84 -11.14 0.86 14.42
N GLN A 85 -11.51 -0.36 14.00
CA GLN A 85 -12.26 -0.63 12.77
C GLN A 85 -11.56 -0.11 11.51
N ALA A 86 -10.25 0.09 11.55
CA ALA A 86 -9.41 0.58 10.45
C ALA A 86 -8.29 -0.40 10.08
N ASP A 87 -8.34 -1.65 10.53
CA ASP A 87 -7.27 -2.64 10.42
C ASP A 87 -7.16 -3.36 9.06
N GLN A 88 -8.04 -3.04 8.12
CA GLN A 88 -8.04 -3.64 6.78
C GLN A 88 -7.45 -2.69 5.73
N HIS A 89 -7.33 -3.19 4.50
CA HIS A 89 -6.74 -2.46 3.39
C HIS A 89 -7.34 -1.07 3.21
N CYS A 90 -6.47 -0.07 3.07
CA CYS A 90 -6.81 1.35 2.93
C CYS A 90 -7.67 1.93 4.07
N GLN A 91 -7.73 1.28 5.24
CA GLN A 91 -8.49 1.74 6.40
C GLN A 91 -9.98 2.00 6.08
N ILE A 92 -10.55 1.33 5.07
CA ILE A 92 -11.91 1.63 4.56
C ILE A 92 -12.99 1.50 5.65
N GLY A 93 -12.78 0.62 6.63
CA GLY A 93 -13.72 0.44 7.74
C GLY A 93 -13.84 1.66 8.66
N ASN A 94 -12.83 2.55 8.69
CA ASN A 94 -12.86 3.78 9.47
C ASN A 94 -11.96 4.87 8.84
N LEU A 95 -12.41 5.38 7.68
CA LEU A 95 -11.74 6.46 6.95
C LEU A 95 -11.62 7.75 7.77
N GLY A 96 -12.59 8.04 8.65
CA GLY A 96 -12.55 9.23 9.50
C GLY A 96 -11.33 9.26 10.40
N LEU A 97 -11.04 8.14 11.07
CA LEU A 97 -9.82 7.99 11.88
C LEU A 97 -8.55 8.07 11.03
N ALA A 98 -8.53 7.41 9.87
CA ALA A 98 -7.37 7.44 8.99
C ALA A 98 -7.04 8.86 8.51
N LEU A 99 -8.06 9.63 8.13
CA LEU A 99 -7.91 11.03 7.73
C LEU A 99 -7.47 11.92 8.89
N ALA A 100 -8.01 11.73 10.10
CA ALA A 100 -7.57 12.46 11.28
C ALA A 100 -6.06 12.25 11.54
N VAL A 101 -5.58 11.00 11.49
CA VAL A 101 -4.15 10.68 11.62
C VAL A 101 -3.30 11.38 10.56
N MET A 102 -3.77 11.45 9.30
CA MET A 102 -3.05 12.14 8.23
C MET A 102 -2.97 13.65 8.48
N ILE A 103 -4.08 14.27 8.87
CA ILE A 103 -4.16 15.71 9.15
C ILE A 103 -3.28 16.05 10.35
N ASP A 104 -3.42 15.32 11.46
CA ASP A 104 -2.61 15.53 12.67
C ASP A 104 -1.11 15.42 12.35
N TRP A 105 -0.71 14.48 11.49
CA TRP A 105 0.68 14.34 11.08
C TRP A 105 1.17 15.52 10.23
N LEU A 106 0.35 16.00 9.30
CA LEU A 106 0.66 17.16 8.45
C LEU A 106 0.78 18.45 9.24
N GLU A 107 0.00 18.61 10.31
CA GLU A 107 0.03 19.81 11.16
C GLU A 107 1.18 19.82 12.18
N THR A 108 1.77 18.67 12.46
CA THR A 108 2.81 18.50 13.50
C THR A 108 4.21 18.20 12.97
N THR A 109 4.37 18.08 11.64
CA THR A 109 5.64 17.80 10.96
C THR A 109 6.17 19.02 10.22
#